data_AF-A0A535WW15-F1
#
_entry.id   AF-A0A535WW15-F1
#
_cell.length_a   1.000
_cell.length_b   1.000
_cell.length_c   1.000
_cell.angle_alpha   90.00
_cell.angle_beta   90.00
_cell.angle_gamma   90.00
#
_symmetry.space_group_name_H-M   'P 1'
#
loop_
_entity.id
_entity.type
_entity.pdbx_description
1 polymer ?
#
loop_
_entity_poly.entity_id
_entity_poly.type
_entity_poly.pdbx_seq_one_letter_code
_entity_poly.pdbx_strand_id
1 'polypeptide(L)'
;MSVDGLFARFPARRKFLRARSAEAAACVQVAAQLALGFPEVRLVVLVDGREALRTAGDGNLRNAFVAVLGADAADHVLDVPRVCLDDERGEAVVEVDGVCASGSFTRAGRSGVSVLVNRRPVTNRTLTYAVVESYGSLLPTGRQPVAAIYVRVPPAEVDFNVHPSKLEVKL
;
A
#
# COMPACT_ATOMS: atom_id res chain seq x y z
N MET A 1 8.21 -22.09 -9.73
CA MET A 1 7.47 -21.79 -10.97
C MET A 1 8.22 -20.70 -11.71
N SER A 2 8.51 -20.86 -13.00
CA SER A 2 9.08 -19.81 -13.86
C SER A 2 8.07 -19.44 -14.95
N VAL A 3 8.11 -18.19 -15.41
CA VAL A 3 7.29 -17.70 -16.51
C VAL A 3 8.19 -17.00 -17.52
N ASP A 4 8.27 -17.55 -18.72
CA ASP A 4 9.09 -17.06 -19.81
C ASP A 4 8.20 -16.70 -21.01
N GLY A 5 8.57 -15.66 -21.75
CA GLY A 5 7.83 -15.24 -22.95
C GLY A 5 6.41 -14.72 -22.68
N LEU A 6 6.22 -13.93 -21.61
CA LEU A 6 4.92 -13.33 -21.27
C LEU A 6 4.35 -12.57 -22.48
N PHE A 7 3.11 -12.90 -22.85
CA PHE A 7 2.38 -12.37 -24.03
C PHE A 7 3.00 -12.68 -25.40
N ALA A 8 3.95 -13.62 -25.52
CA ALA A 8 4.53 -13.99 -26.82
C ALA A 8 3.49 -14.43 -27.85
N ARG A 9 2.42 -15.12 -27.42
CA ARG A 9 1.29 -15.57 -28.26
C ARG A 9 0.15 -14.54 -28.39
N PHE A 10 0.27 -13.37 -27.78
CA PHE A 10 -0.78 -12.33 -27.76
C PHE A 10 -0.21 -10.96 -28.16
N PRO A 11 0.03 -10.73 -29.47
CA PRO A 11 0.69 -9.51 -29.97
C PRO A 11 -0.01 -8.22 -29.54
N ALA A 12 -1.35 -8.22 -29.50
CA ALA A 12 -2.13 -7.09 -29.03
C ALA A 12 -1.80 -6.74 -27.57
N ARG A 13 -1.77 -7.72 -26.66
CA ARG A 13 -1.41 -7.51 -25.24
C ARG A 13 0.04 -7.06 -25.07
N ARG A 14 0.95 -7.63 -25.87
CA ARG A 14 2.37 -7.25 -25.85
C ARG A 14 2.58 -5.76 -26.20
N LYS A 15 1.76 -5.19 -27.08
CA LYS A 15 1.83 -3.75 -27.43
C LYS A 15 1.41 -2.82 -26.29
N PHE A 16 0.69 -3.31 -25.27
CA PHE A 16 0.32 -2.52 -24.08
C PHE A 16 1.42 -2.45 -23.02
N LEU A 17 2.45 -3.29 -23.10
CA LEU A 17 3.58 -3.21 -22.19
C LEU A 17 4.27 -1.86 -22.33
N ARG A 18 4.51 -1.22 -21.19
CA ARG A 18 5.31 0.01 -21.10
C ARG A 18 6.80 -0.33 -21.21
N ALA A 19 7.64 0.69 -21.00
CA ALA A 19 9.07 0.49 -20.85
C ALA A 19 9.37 -0.55 -19.75
N ARG A 20 10.41 -1.37 -19.92
CA ARG A 20 10.78 -2.42 -18.96
C ARG A 20 10.90 -1.91 -17.52
N SER A 21 11.51 -0.73 -17.36
CA SER A 21 11.64 -0.09 -16.05
C SER A 21 10.30 0.26 -15.40
N ALA A 22 9.32 0.69 -16.19
CA ALA A 22 7.99 1.01 -15.69
C ALA A 22 7.22 -0.24 -15.26
N GLU A 23 7.30 -1.32 -16.03
CA GLU A 23 6.69 -2.61 -15.68
C GLU A 23 7.37 -3.23 -14.45
N ALA A 24 8.71 -3.19 -14.38
CA ALA A 24 9.45 -3.66 -13.21
C ALA A 24 9.07 -2.87 -11.95
N ALA A 25 8.96 -1.53 -12.05
CA ALA A 25 8.51 -0.69 -10.95
C ALA A 25 7.08 -1.04 -10.51
N ALA A 26 6.18 -1.33 -11.46
CA ALA A 26 4.83 -1.78 -11.14
C ALA A 26 4.82 -3.15 -10.41
N CYS A 27 5.65 -4.11 -10.84
CA CYS A 27 5.80 -5.39 -10.13
C CYS A 27 6.36 -5.22 -8.71
N VAL A 28 7.39 -4.38 -8.54
CA VAL A 28 7.94 -4.06 -7.23
C VAL A 28 6.89 -3.39 -6.35
N GLN A 29 6.06 -2.50 -6.90
CA GLN A 29 4.97 -1.85 -6.17
C GLN A 29 3.92 -2.87 -5.67
N VAL A 30 3.58 -3.87 -6.48
CA VAL A 30 2.67 -4.95 -6.04
C VAL A 30 3.30 -5.75 -4.90
N ALA A 31 4.58 -6.10 -5.01
CA ALA A 31 5.30 -6.79 -3.94
C ALA A 31 5.39 -5.94 -2.66
N ALA A 32 5.56 -4.62 -2.78
CA ALA A 32 5.54 -3.69 -1.66
C ALA A 32 4.18 -3.66 -0.95
N GLN A 33 3.08 -3.67 -1.71
CA GLN A 33 1.73 -3.75 -1.11
C GLN A 33 1.49 -5.08 -0.39
N LEU A 34 2.01 -6.19 -0.94
CA LEU A 34 1.95 -7.49 -0.28
C LEU A 34 2.79 -7.51 1.02
N ALA A 35 3.99 -6.92 0.99
CA ALA A 35 4.84 -6.75 2.17
C ALA A 35 4.12 -5.98 3.30
N LEU A 36 3.38 -4.94 2.95
CA LEU A 36 2.59 -4.16 3.90
C LEU A 36 1.38 -4.95 4.42
N GLY A 37 0.68 -5.69 3.56
CA GLY A 37 -0.46 -6.52 3.97
C GLY A 37 -0.08 -7.74 4.82
N PHE A 38 1.16 -8.21 4.70
CA PHE A 38 1.67 -9.42 5.35
C PHE A 38 3.10 -9.20 5.88
N PRO A 39 3.29 -8.36 6.91
CA PRO A 39 4.61 -8.08 7.49
C PRO A 39 5.30 -9.31 8.10
N GLU A 40 4.55 -10.37 8.38
CA GLU A 40 5.04 -11.68 8.82
C GLU A 40 5.69 -12.49 7.69
N VAL A 41 5.53 -12.08 6.43
CA VAL A 41 6.11 -12.77 5.27
C VAL A 41 7.36 -12.04 4.80
N ARG A 42 8.47 -12.78 4.74
CA ARG A 42 9.70 -12.30 4.12
C ARG A 42 9.57 -12.28 2.61
N LEU A 43 9.68 -11.10 2.01
CA LEU A 43 9.70 -10.90 0.56
C LEU A 43 11.06 -10.40 0.13
N VAL A 44 11.58 -10.99 -0.96
CA VAL A 44 12.78 -10.54 -1.65
C VAL A 44 12.45 -10.43 -3.14
N VAL A 45 12.64 -9.25 -3.71
CA VAL A 45 12.37 -8.97 -5.13
C VAL A 45 13.68 -8.59 -5.80
N LEU A 46 14.04 -9.35 -6.84
CA LEU A 46 15.20 -9.07 -7.67
C LEU A 46 14.74 -8.57 -9.03
N VAL A 47 15.29 -7.44 -9.47
CA VAL A 47 15.11 -6.90 -10.82
C VAL A 47 16.46 -6.91 -11.51
N ASP A 48 16.56 -7.67 -12.60
CA ASP A 48 17.82 -7.85 -13.36
C ASP A 48 19.02 -8.22 -12.46
N GLY A 49 18.78 -9.09 -11.47
CA GLY A 49 19.78 -9.57 -10.52
C GLY A 49 20.10 -8.63 -9.35
N ARG A 50 19.49 -7.45 -9.29
CA ARG A 50 19.66 -6.48 -8.20
C ARG A 50 18.47 -6.51 -7.24
N GLU A 51 18.74 -6.44 -5.94
CA GLU A 51 17.71 -6.37 -4.92
C GLU A 51 16.95 -5.05 -5.01
N ALA A 52 15.64 -5.13 -5.29
CA ALA A 52 14.75 -3.98 -5.40
C ALA A 52 13.87 -3.80 -4.15
N LEU A 53 13.60 -4.90 -3.43
CA LEU A 53 12.85 -4.89 -2.17
C LEU A 53 13.28 -6.10 -1.34
N ARG A 54 13.46 -5.89 -0.04
CA ARG A 54 13.63 -6.95 0.94
C ARG A 54 12.97 -6.57 2.26
N THR A 55 12.06 -7.41 2.74
CA THR A 55 11.46 -7.27 4.08
C THR A 55 12.10 -8.24 5.08
N ALA A 56 11.91 -7.98 6.37
CA ALA A 56 12.37 -8.86 7.44
C ALA A 56 11.51 -10.13 7.54
N GLY A 57 10.18 -9.99 7.44
CA GLY A 57 9.23 -11.08 7.71
C GLY A 57 9.07 -11.35 9.21
N ASP A 58 9.24 -10.34 10.05
CA ASP A 58 9.22 -10.43 11.53
C ASP A 58 7.86 -10.07 12.13
N GLY A 59 6.86 -9.78 11.29
CA GLY A 59 5.54 -9.34 11.74
C GLY A 59 5.48 -7.87 12.18
N ASN A 60 6.61 -7.15 12.15
CA ASN A 60 6.66 -5.76 12.54
C ASN A 60 6.32 -4.85 11.34
N LEU A 61 5.15 -4.22 11.41
CA LEU A 61 4.67 -3.32 10.37
C LEU A 61 5.61 -2.14 10.10
N ARG A 62 6.22 -1.55 11.14
CA ARG A 62 7.19 -0.45 10.99
C ARG A 62 8.40 -0.91 10.17
N ASN A 63 8.91 -2.11 10.44
CA ASN A 63 10.05 -2.67 9.69
C ASN A 63 9.69 -2.94 8.22
N ALA A 64 8.50 -3.48 7.96
CA ALA A 64 7.99 -3.67 6.60
C ALA A 64 7.83 -2.33 5.86
N PHE A 65 7.33 -1.30 6.54
CA PHE A 65 7.14 0.04 5.99
C PHE A 65 8.47 0.73 5.66
N VAL A 66 9.46 0.67 6.55
CA VAL A 66 10.82 1.16 6.28
C VAL A 66 11.44 0.42 5.10
N ALA A 67 11.31 -0.90 5.04
CA ALA A 67 11.84 -1.70 3.93
C ALA A 67 11.23 -1.30 2.57
N VAL A 68 9.95 -0.94 2.53
CA VAL A 68 9.26 -0.47 1.31
C VAL A 68 9.69 0.95 0.92
N LEU A 69 9.93 1.83 1.89
CA LEU A 69 10.28 3.22 1.62
C LEU A 69 11.77 3.46 1.36
N GLY A 70 12.62 2.62 1.94
CA GLY A 70 14.06 2.80 2.01
C GLY A 70 14.53 3.19 3.41
N ALA A 71 15.82 2.95 3.69
CA ALA A 71 16.42 3.15 5.01
C ALA A 71 16.28 4.59 5.53
N ASP A 72 16.31 5.58 4.63
CA ASP A 72 16.18 7.00 4.97
C ASP A 72 14.83 7.35 5.62
N ALA A 73 13.82 6.48 5.51
CA ALA A 73 12.52 6.69 6.14
C ALA A 73 12.48 6.29 7.63
N ALA A 74 13.48 5.55 8.13
CA ALA A 74 13.44 4.93 9.46
C ALA A 74 13.16 5.93 10.59
N ASP A 75 13.85 7.07 10.57
CA ASP A 75 13.73 8.12 11.60
C ASP A 75 12.45 8.96 11.47
N HIS A 76 11.68 8.74 10.39
CA HIS A 76 10.47 9.48 10.10
C HIS A 76 9.20 8.65 10.34
N VAL A 77 9.30 7.35 10.67
CA VAL A 77 8.12 6.52 10.86
C VAL A 77 7.46 6.78 12.21
N LEU A 78 6.17 7.04 12.15
CA LEU A 78 5.26 7.23 13.25
C LEU A 78 4.18 6.16 13.20
N ASP A 79 3.74 5.71 14.37
CA ASP A 79 2.64 4.75 14.45
C ASP A 79 1.32 5.52 14.48
N VAL A 80 0.33 5.03 13.74
CA VAL A 80 -1.05 5.51 13.79
C VAL A 80 -1.78 4.63 14.81
N PRO A 81 -2.18 5.19 15.98
CA PRO A 81 -2.82 4.42 17.03
C PRO A 81 -4.11 3.76 16.54
N ARG A 82 -4.44 2.61 17.14
CA ARG A 82 -5.68 1.92 16.84
C ARG A 82 -6.89 2.69 17.36
N VAL A 83 -7.86 2.89 16.48
CA VAL A 83 -9.18 3.45 16.77
C VAL A 83 -10.24 2.43 16.38
N CYS A 84 -11.21 2.21 17.26
CA CYS A 84 -12.39 1.39 16.98
C CYS A 84 -13.60 2.31 16.83
N LEU A 85 -14.42 2.03 15.82
CA LEU A 85 -15.71 2.68 15.59
C LEU A 85 -16.79 1.63 15.86
N ASP A 86 -17.67 1.96 16.80
CA ASP A 86 -18.75 1.08 17.24
C ASP A 86 -20.02 1.37 16.44
N ASP A 87 -20.87 0.35 16.29
CA ASP A 87 -22.20 0.50 15.72
C ASP A 87 -23.18 1.11 16.75
N GLU A 88 -24.43 1.32 16.35
CA GLU A 88 -25.48 1.83 17.25
C GLU A 88 -25.74 0.92 18.47
N ARG A 89 -25.21 -0.32 18.46
CA ARG A 89 -25.34 -1.32 19.52
C ARG A 89 -24.08 -1.40 20.39
N GLY A 90 -23.03 -0.63 20.08
CA GLY A 90 -21.78 -0.60 20.82
C GLY A 90 -20.80 -1.72 20.44
N GLU A 91 -21.01 -2.42 19.32
CA GLU A 91 -20.09 -3.43 18.83
C GLU A 91 -19.11 -2.82 17.82
N ALA A 92 -17.81 -3.06 18.00
CA ALA A 92 -16.77 -2.54 17.11
C ALA A 92 -16.94 -3.10 15.69
N VAL A 93 -17.39 -2.25 14.76
CA VAL A 93 -17.62 -2.59 13.34
C VAL A 93 -16.44 -2.19 12.47
N VAL A 94 -15.67 -1.17 12.84
CA VAL A 94 -14.49 -0.77 12.07
C VAL A 94 -13.30 -0.51 12.99
N GLU A 95 -12.17 -1.13 12.70
CA GLU A 95 -10.89 -0.77 13.31
C GLU A 95 -9.99 -0.09 12.29
N VAL A 96 -9.32 0.99 12.71
CA VAL A 96 -8.32 1.68 11.91
C VAL A 96 -7.03 1.80 12.70
N ASP A 97 -5.92 1.36 12.12
CA ASP A 97 -4.56 1.62 12.60
C ASP A 97 -3.58 1.76 11.43
N GLY A 98 -2.30 1.92 11.72
CA GLY A 98 -1.27 1.86 10.69
C GLY A 98 0.04 2.52 11.05
N VAL A 99 0.75 2.94 10.02
CA VAL A 99 2.04 3.62 10.12
C VAL A 99 2.09 4.74 9.09
N CYS A 100 2.73 5.84 9.45
CA CYS A 100 2.87 6.98 8.58
C CYS A 100 4.25 7.62 8.74
N ALA A 101 4.64 8.44 7.77
CA ALA A 101 5.87 9.21 7.85
C ALA A 101 5.57 10.62 8.36
N SER A 102 6.50 11.24 9.07
CA SER A 102 6.37 12.64 9.51
C SER A 102 6.18 13.59 8.33
N GLY A 103 5.60 14.78 8.56
CA GLY A 103 5.38 15.78 7.51
C GLY A 103 6.66 16.28 6.81
N SER A 104 7.83 16.04 7.40
CA SER A 104 9.14 16.29 6.78
C SER A 104 9.51 15.27 5.71
N PHE A 105 8.97 14.05 5.76
CA PHE A 105 9.24 12.99 4.79
C PHE A 105 8.06 12.83 3.83
N THR A 106 8.26 13.28 2.59
CA THR A 106 7.17 13.44 1.62
C THR A 106 7.55 12.90 0.26
N ARG A 107 6.56 12.68 -0.61
CA ARG A 107 6.77 12.33 -2.03
C ARG A 107 6.16 13.37 -2.96
N ALA A 108 6.69 13.45 -4.18
CA ALA A 108 6.20 14.35 -5.23
C ALA A 108 4.96 13.82 -5.98
N GLY A 109 4.45 12.63 -5.63
CA GLY A 109 3.35 11.96 -6.34
C GLY A 109 2.32 11.34 -5.41
N ARG A 110 1.12 11.08 -5.93
CA ARG A 110 -0.07 10.58 -5.18
C ARG A 110 0.03 9.12 -4.70
N SER A 111 1.14 8.44 -4.97
CA SER A 111 1.35 7.02 -4.61
C SER A 111 1.92 6.81 -3.21
N GLY A 112 2.04 7.87 -2.39
CA GLY A 112 2.60 7.78 -1.04
C GLY A 112 1.66 7.12 -0.02
N VAL A 113 0.35 7.13 -0.28
CA VAL A 113 -0.65 6.57 0.64
C VAL A 113 -1.10 5.19 0.15
N SER A 114 -0.94 4.19 0.99
CA SER A 114 -1.47 2.85 0.82
C SER A 114 -2.60 2.63 1.82
N VAL A 115 -3.78 2.27 1.33
CA VAL A 115 -4.91 1.88 2.19
C VAL A 115 -5.15 0.40 2.02
N LEU A 116 -5.21 -0.34 3.12
CA LEU A 116 -5.42 -1.77 3.14
C LEU A 116 -6.70 -2.10 3.90
N VAL A 117 -7.69 -2.68 3.22
CA VAL A 117 -8.93 -3.16 3.85
C VAL A 117 -8.82 -4.67 4.00
N ASN A 118 -8.88 -5.18 5.24
CA ASN A 118 -8.70 -6.62 5.53
C ASN A 118 -7.45 -7.20 4.83
N ARG A 119 -6.31 -6.51 4.95
CA ARG A 119 -5.00 -6.82 4.34
C ARG A 119 -4.93 -6.72 2.81
N ARG A 120 -5.99 -6.23 2.14
CA ARG A 120 -5.99 -6.03 0.68
C ARG A 120 -5.75 -4.57 0.33
N PRO A 121 -4.77 -4.24 -0.52
CA PRO A 121 -4.61 -2.88 -1.00
C PRO A 121 -5.85 -2.46 -1.80
N VAL A 122 -6.40 -1.31 -1.47
CA VAL A 122 -7.55 -0.70 -2.16
C VAL A 122 -7.19 0.70 -2.65
N THR A 123 -7.78 1.10 -3.77
CA THR A 123 -7.74 2.48 -4.26
C THR A 123 -9.06 3.14 -3.92
N ASN A 124 -9.11 3.87 -2.81
CA ASN A 124 -10.28 4.65 -2.46
C ASN A 124 -9.86 6.12 -2.32
N ARG A 125 -10.35 6.96 -3.25
CA ARG A 125 -10.00 8.38 -3.30
C ARG A 125 -10.42 9.13 -2.03
N THR A 126 -11.56 8.77 -1.44
CA THR A 126 -12.07 9.38 -0.20
C THR A 126 -11.16 9.06 0.97
N LEU A 127 -10.77 7.79 1.15
CA LEU A 127 -9.85 7.39 2.22
C LEU A 127 -8.46 8.02 2.02
N THR A 128 -7.94 8.01 0.80
CA THR A 128 -6.67 8.69 0.51
C THR A 128 -6.76 10.19 0.79
N TYR A 129 -7.85 10.85 0.41
CA TYR A 129 -8.06 12.26 0.68
C TYR A 129 -8.11 12.56 2.19
N ALA A 130 -8.84 11.77 2.98
CA ALA A 130 -8.90 11.92 4.43
C ALA A 130 -7.51 11.83 5.09
N VAL A 131 -6.66 10.89 4.63
CA VAL A 131 -5.27 10.81 5.09
C VAL A 131 -4.50 12.06 4.72
N VAL A 132 -4.59 12.54 3.48
CA VAL A 132 -3.88 13.75 3.05
C VAL A 132 -4.35 14.99 3.83
N GLU A 133 -5.66 15.11 4.05
CA GLU A 133 -6.25 16.21 4.81
C GLU A 133 -5.82 16.20 6.28
N SER A 134 -5.66 15.02 6.89
CA SER A 134 -5.18 14.90 8.28
C SER A 134 -3.78 15.48 8.52
N TYR A 135 -2.94 15.54 7.48
CA TYR A 135 -1.64 16.20 7.57
C TYR A 135 -1.74 17.73 7.51
N GLY A 136 -2.82 18.29 6.96
CA GLY A 136 -3.08 19.72 6.92
C GLY A 136 -1.88 20.55 6.41
N SER A 137 -1.45 21.52 7.22
CA SER A 137 -0.34 22.44 6.91
C SER A 137 1.06 21.84 7.12
N LEU A 138 1.18 20.59 7.55
CA LEU A 138 2.48 19.93 7.72
C LEU A 138 3.15 19.59 6.39
N LEU A 139 2.40 19.56 5.29
CA LEU A 139 2.90 19.22 3.97
C LEU A 139 3.20 20.49 3.16
N PRO A 140 4.38 20.60 2.54
CA PRO A 140 4.63 21.65 1.56
C PRO A 140 3.69 21.52 0.36
N THR A 141 3.38 22.65 -0.28
CA THR A 141 2.53 22.70 -1.48
C THR A 141 3.02 21.74 -2.56
N GLY A 142 2.11 20.90 -3.08
CA GLY A 142 2.42 19.93 -4.14
C GLY A 142 3.13 18.65 -3.66
N ARG A 143 3.32 18.48 -2.34
CA ARG A 143 3.83 17.25 -1.74
C ARG A 143 2.70 16.34 -1.26
N GLN A 144 3.02 15.07 -1.08
CA GLN A 144 2.10 14.05 -0.62
C GLN A 144 2.69 13.33 0.60
N PRO A 145 1.86 12.99 1.58
CA PRO A 145 2.30 12.23 2.73
C PRO A 145 2.62 10.80 2.30
N VAL A 146 3.30 10.09 3.19
CA VAL A 146 3.59 8.67 3.03
C VAL A 146 2.95 7.93 4.19
N ALA A 147 2.04 7.02 3.91
CA ALA A 147 1.29 6.31 4.95
C ALA A 147 0.82 4.93 4.47
N ALA A 148 0.73 3.99 5.40
CA ALA A 148 0.04 2.72 5.23
C ALA A 148 -1.05 2.63 6.31
N ILE A 149 -2.31 2.77 5.89
CA ILE A 149 -3.48 2.73 6.76
C ILE A 149 -4.19 1.39 6.59
N TYR A 150 -4.52 0.77 7.71
CA TYR A 150 -5.16 -0.53 7.79
C TYR A 150 -6.55 -0.34 8.34
N VAL A 151 -7.53 -0.81 7.57
CA VAL A 151 -8.94 -0.79 7.93
C VAL A 151 -9.38 -2.24 8.06
N ARG A 152 -9.87 -2.62 9.22
CA ARG A 152 -10.44 -3.95 9.48
C ARG A 152 -11.93 -3.79 9.72
N VAL A 153 -12.70 -4.59 9.00
CA VAL A 153 -14.16 -4.53 8.98
C VAL A 153 -14.72 -5.95 8.80
N PRO A 154 -15.92 -6.24 9.34
CA PRO A 154 -16.59 -7.51 9.12
C PRO A 154 -16.62 -7.89 7.63
N PRO A 155 -16.29 -9.14 7.26
CA PRO A 155 -16.30 -9.58 5.86
C PRO A 155 -17.65 -9.42 5.16
N ALA A 156 -18.74 -9.39 5.92
CA ALA A 156 -20.10 -9.19 5.40
C ALA A 156 -20.36 -7.77 4.90
N GLU A 157 -19.59 -6.79 5.37
CA GLU A 157 -19.77 -5.37 5.05
C GLU A 157 -18.87 -4.89 3.89
N VAL A 158 -17.96 -5.75 3.40
CA VAL A 158 -17.07 -5.40 2.30
C VAL A 158 -17.43 -6.14 1.02
N ASP A 159 -18.02 -5.40 0.08
CA ASP A 159 -18.14 -5.88 -1.29
C ASP A 159 -16.86 -5.57 -2.09
N PHE A 160 -15.97 -6.57 -2.20
CA PHE A 160 -14.78 -6.50 -3.06
C PHE A 160 -15.10 -6.68 -4.56
N ASN A 161 -16.37 -6.89 -4.94
CA ASN A 161 -16.78 -7.39 -6.25
C ASN A 161 -17.30 -6.30 -7.21
N VAL A 162 -17.10 -5.02 -6.90
CA VAL A 162 -17.74 -3.88 -7.60
C VAL A 162 -17.09 -3.51 -8.95
N HIS A 163 -15.88 -3.99 -9.30
CA HIS A 163 -15.32 -3.75 -10.64
C HIS A 163 -14.29 -4.82 -11.10
N PRO A 164 -14.11 -5.06 -12.43
CA PRO A 164 -13.21 -6.10 -12.97
C PRO A 164 -11.71 -5.89 -12.62
N SER A 165 -11.33 -4.69 -12.17
CA SER A 165 -9.98 -4.32 -11.72
C SER A 165 -9.77 -4.36 -10.19
N LYS A 166 -10.79 -4.75 -9.40
CA LYS A 166 -10.69 -4.98 -7.93
C LYS A 166 -9.98 -3.88 -7.12
N LEU A 167 -10.23 -2.61 -7.40
CA LEU A 167 -9.53 -1.52 -6.71
C LEU A 167 -10.44 -0.49 -6.05
N GLU A 168 -11.77 -0.56 -6.14
CA GLU A 168 -12.66 0.38 -5.43
C GLU A 168 -13.60 -0.39 -4.50
N VAL A 169 -13.46 -0.17 -3.19
CA VAL A 169 -14.37 -0.67 -2.15
C VAL A 169 -15.27 0.49 -1.75
N LYS A 170 -16.59 0.28 -1.81
CA LYS A 170 -17.56 1.11 -1.08
C LYS A 170 -17.54 0.62 0.37
N LEU A 171 -17.06 1.48 1.26
CA LEU A 171 -17.34 1.41 2.70
C LEU A 171 -18.60 2.24 2.95
#